data_AF-A0A392PTT3-F1
#
_entry.id   AF-A0A392PTT3-F1
#
_cell.length_a   1.000
_cell.length_b   1.000
_cell.length_c   1.000
_cell.angle_alpha   90.00
_cell.angle_beta   90.00
_cell.angle_gamma   90.00
#
_symmetry.space_group_name_H-M   'P 1'
#
loop_
_entity.id
_entity.type
_entity.pdbx_description
1 polymer ?
#
loop_
_entity_poly.entity_id
_entity_poly.type
_entity_poly.pdbx_seq_one_letter_code
_entity_poly.pdbx_strand_id
1 'polypeptide(L)'
;MATYIRQLYAVEELSSKIFAVAPEDLSVQLVAKDVHGKGRGDIKFLVESEGELLLVDVYESFDLAYKDALKINVFRLDEKEKEWVKLPSLGDRILFLGNGCSFSTCDSDLCVAKGNCVIFMEDVFDNYKLCESGMC
;
A
#
# COMPACT_ATOMS: atom_id res chain seq x y z
N MET A 1 3.66 -1.58 9.24
CA MET A 1 5.05 -1.13 9.43
C MET A 1 5.89 -1.88 8.40
N ALA A 2 6.65 -1.19 7.56
CA ALA A 2 7.55 -1.82 6.59
C ALA A 2 9.01 -1.45 6.90
N THR A 3 9.93 -2.38 6.65
CA THR A 3 11.37 -2.20 6.86
C THR A 3 12.04 -1.99 5.51
N TYR A 4 12.51 -0.77 5.23
CA TYR A 4 13.20 -0.41 3.98
C TYR A 4 14.48 0.34 4.34
N ILE A 5 15.64 -0.04 3.79
CA ILE A 5 16.96 0.53 4.11
C ILE A 5 17.20 0.66 5.64
N ARG A 6 16.82 -0.37 6.42
CA ARG A 6 16.92 -0.38 7.90
C ARG A 6 16.17 0.76 8.63
N GLN A 7 15.27 1.43 7.95
CA GLN A 7 14.44 2.49 8.51
C GLN A 7 13.00 1.97 8.66
N LEU A 8 12.34 2.36 9.75
CA LEU A 8 10.92 2.05 9.95
C LEU A 8 10.08 3.16 9.32
N TYR A 9 9.10 2.78 8.51
CA TYR A 9 8.14 3.73 7.95
C TYR A 9 6.73 3.47 8.49
N ALA A 10 6.05 4.56 8.83
CA ALA A 10 4.66 4.58 9.24
C ALA A 10 3.87 5.54 8.36
N VAL A 11 2.65 5.15 8.00
CA VAL A 11 1.72 5.98 7.23
C VAL A 11 0.60 6.47 8.15
N GLU A 12 0.33 7.77 8.17
CA GLU A 12 -0.85 8.35 8.83
C GLU A 12 -2.07 8.06 7.95
N GLU A 13 -3.00 7.31 8.51
CA GLU A 13 -4.16 6.76 7.79
C GLU A 13 -5.04 7.83 7.13
N LEU A 14 -5.20 9.00 7.74
CA LEU A 14 -6.12 10.04 7.26
C LEU A 14 -5.54 10.94 6.17
N SER A 15 -4.23 11.11 6.13
CA SER A 15 -3.55 12.08 5.26
C SER A 15 -2.49 11.44 4.35
N SER A 16 -2.32 10.12 4.44
CA SER A 16 -1.27 9.38 3.71
C SER A 16 0.15 9.94 3.93
N LYS A 17 0.37 10.77 4.95
CA LYS A 17 1.70 11.26 5.30
C LYS A 17 2.54 10.11 5.79
N ILE A 18 3.79 10.09 5.37
CA ILE A 18 4.73 9.07 5.82
C ILE A 18 5.79 9.65 6.71
N PHE A 19 6.02 8.94 7.79
CA PHE A 19 7.02 9.22 8.80
C PHE A 19 8.07 8.11 8.77
N ALA A 20 9.32 8.51 8.65
CA ALA A 20 10.47 7.68 8.94
C ALA A 20 10.73 7.76 10.44
N VAL A 21 10.83 6.60 11.10
CA VAL A 21 11.19 6.46 12.51
C VAL A 21 12.57 5.84 12.61
N ALA A 22 13.56 6.64 13.03
CA ALA A 22 14.95 6.21 13.13
C ALA A 22 15.06 5.14 14.22
N PRO A 23 15.59 3.94 13.94
CA PRO A 23 15.67 2.88 14.96
C PRO A 23 16.61 3.22 16.12
N GLU A 24 17.61 4.07 15.86
CA GLU A 24 18.69 4.42 16.78
C GLU A 24 18.20 5.30 17.94
N ASP A 25 17.40 6.32 17.63
CA ASP A 25 16.96 7.35 18.58
C ASP A 25 15.44 7.61 18.58
N LEU A 26 14.68 6.82 17.82
CA LEU A 26 13.23 6.95 17.63
C LEU A 26 12.79 8.33 17.11
N SER A 27 13.70 9.09 16.49
CA SER A 27 13.34 10.36 15.86
C SER A 27 12.39 10.14 14.69
N VAL A 28 11.37 11.00 14.61
CA VAL A 28 10.30 10.91 13.62
C VAL A 28 10.47 12.04 12.61
N GLN A 29 10.61 11.70 11.33
CA GLN A 29 10.80 12.67 10.25
C GLN A 29 9.72 12.49 9.18
N LEU A 30 9.11 13.60 8.73
CA LEU A 30 8.19 13.57 7.59
C LEU A 30 8.97 13.35 6.29
N VAL A 31 8.67 12.25 5.60
CA VAL A 31 9.38 11.82 4.37
C VAL A 31 8.58 12.11 3.12
N ALA A 32 7.25 12.09 3.22
CA ALA A 32 6.36 12.38 2.10
C ALA A 32 5.16 13.19 2.55
N LYS A 33 4.78 14.18 1.76
CA LYS A 33 3.51 14.91 1.93
C LYS A 33 2.35 14.06 1.40
N ASP A 34 1.14 14.47 1.74
CA ASP A 34 -0.12 13.82 1.37
C ASP A 34 -0.19 13.51 -0.14
N VAL A 35 -0.87 12.42 -0.47
CA VAL A 35 -1.23 12.07 -1.84
C VAL A 35 -2.26 13.11 -2.31
N HIS A 36 -1.81 14.11 -3.07
CA HIS A 36 -2.65 15.19 -3.57
C HIS A 36 -3.77 14.65 -4.49
N GLY A 37 -4.94 14.36 -3.91
CA GLY A 37 -6.14 14.05 -4.69
C GLY A 37 -7.09 13.09 -3.97
N LYS A 38 -8.25 13.63 -3.60
CA LYS A 38 -9.55 12.98 -3.28
C LYS A 38 -9.62 11.44 -3.34
N GLY A 39 -8.85 10.77 -2.52
CA GLY A 39 -8.91 9.34 -2.30
C GLY A 39 -8.63 9.11 -0.84
N ARG A 40 -9.67 9.19 -0.01
CA ARG A 40 -9.60 8.59 1.32
C ARG A 40 -9.66 7.09 1.08
N GLY A 41 -8.51 6.47 0.85
CA GLY A 41 -8.34 5.04 1.09
C GLY A 41 -8.91 4.65 2.43
N ASP A 42 -9.73 3.61 2.46
CA ASP A 42 -10.21 3.00 3.69
C ASP A 42 -9.10 2.15 4.34
N ILE A 43 -8.18 1.59 3.54
CA ILE A 43 -7.02 0.83 4.03
C ILE A 43 -5.74 1.25 3.30
N LYS A 44 -4.65 1.38 4.05
CA LYS A 44 -3.32 1.72 3.52
C LYS A 44 -2.28 0.70 3.94
N PHE A 45 -1.44 0.29 2.99
CA PHE A 45 -0.30 -0.60 3.23
C PHE A 45 0.99 0.03 2.76
N LEU A 46 2.04 -0.24 3.51
CA LEU A 46 3.41 0.02 3.07
C LEU A 46 4.07 -1.30 2.71
N VAL A 47 4.68 -1.33 1.53
CA VAL A 47 5.37 -2.50 1.01
C VAL A 47 6.73 -2.07 0.50
N GLU A 48 7.77 -2.76 0.95
CA GLU A 48 9.08 -2.69 0.31
C GLU A 48 9.08 -3.65 -0.88
N SER A 49 9.55 -3.17 -2.04
CA SER A 49 9.57 -3.95 -3.28
C SER A 49 10.73 -3.47 -4.15
N GLU A 50 11.69 -4.36 -4.41
CA GLU A 50 12.86 -4.10 -5.27
C GLU A 50 13.65 -2.84 -4.90
N GLY A 51 13.77 -2.55 -3.60
CA GLY A 51 14.46 -1.34 -3.16
C GLY A 51 13.64 -0.07 -3.37
N GLU A 52 12.32 -0.17 -3.45
CA GLU A 52 11.41 0.97 -3.48
C GLU A 52 10.36 0.84 -2.38
N LEU A 53 9.98 1.97 -1.77
CA LEU A 53 8.86 2.00 -0.84
C LEU A 53 7.56 2.32 -1.60
N LEU A 54 6.62 1.38 -1.54
CA LEU A 54 5.31 1.48 -2.16
C LEU A 54 4.23 1.75 -1.10
N LEU A 55 3.33 2.68 -1.41
CA LEU A 55 2.07 2.89 -0.71
C LEU A 55 0.95 2.26 -1.54
N VAL A 56 0.26 1.28 -0.97
CA VAL A 56 -0.97 0.73 -1.55
C VAL A 56 -2.17 1.34 -0.82
N ASP A 57 -3.02 2.00 -1.58
CA ASP A 57 -4.21 2.71 -1.11
C ASP A 57 -5.46 2.00 -1.65
N VAL A 58 -6.23 1.39 -0.75
CA VAL A 58 -7.42 0.59 -1.05
C VAL A 58 -8.65 1.34 -0.56
N TYR A 59 -9.64 1.53 -1.42
CA TYR A 59 -10.90 2.20 -1.07
C TYR A 59 -12.08 1.53 -1.76
N GLU A 60 -13.24 1.64 -1.13
CA GLU A 60 -14.50 1.31 -1.77
C GLU A 60 -14.79 2.24 -2.94
N SER A 61 -15.20 1.66 -4.06
CA SER A 61 -15.69 2.43 -5.20
C SER A 61 -17.21 2.58 -5.07
N PHE A 62 -17.68 3.81 -4.87
CA PHE A 62 -19.11 4.16 -4.95
C PHE A 62 -19.63 4.22 -6.40
N ASP A 63 -19.12 3.37 -7.28
CA ASP A 63 -19.60 3.32 -8.65
C ASP A 63 -20.97 2.63 -8.67
N LEU A 64 -21.99 3.34 -9.16
CA LEU A 64 -23.39 2.90 -9.17
C LEU A 64 -23.62 1.59 -9.95
N ALA A 65 -22.62 1.16 -10.72
CA ALA A 65 -22.63 -0.08 -11.49
C ALA A 65 -22.19 -1.31 -10.68
N TYR A 66 -21.69 -1.18 -9.44
CA TYR A 66 -21.22 -2.28 -8.56
C TYR A 66 -20.19 -3.23 -9.19
N LYS A 67 -19.53 -2.85 -10.28
CA LYS A 67 -18.65 -3.77 -11.03
C LYS A 67 -17.30 -4.00 -10.35
N ASP A 68 -16.80 -3.00 -9.62
CA ASP A 68 -15.53 -3.07 -8.90
C ASP A 68 -15.76 -2.48 -7.51
N ALA A 69 -16.15 -3.31 -6.53
CA ALA A 69 -16.43 -2.85 -5.17
C ALA A 69 -15.20 -2.18 -4.52
N LEU A 70 -13.99 -2.58 -4.92
CA LEU A 70 -12.72 -2.08 -4.40
C LEU A 70 -11.85 -1.52 -5.52
N LYS A 71 -11.23 -0.36 -5.26
CA LYS A 71 -10.19 0.23 -6.10
C LYS A 71 -8.87 0.22 -5.35
N ILE A 72 -7.80 -0.08 -6.09
CA ILE A 72 -6.43 -0.14 -5.59
C ILE A 72 -5.59 0.86 -6.37
N ASN A 73 -4.99 1.81 -5.67
CA ASN A 73 -3.94 2.66 -6.21
C ASN A 73 -2.60 2.27 -5.58
N VAL A 74 -1.56 2.21 -6.40
CA VAL A 74 -0.19 2.02 -5.90
C VAL A 74 0.62 3.26 -6.22
N PHE A 75 1.36 3.74 -5.24
CA PHE A 75 2.27 4.87 -5.36
C PHE A 75 3.67 4.46 -4.94
N ARG A 76 4.67 4.97 -5.64
CA ARG A 76 6.08 4.88 -5.26
C ARG A 76 6.51 6.18 -4.58
N LEU A 77 7.30 6.07 -3.52
CA LEU A 77 7.93 7.23 -2.89
C LEU A 77 9.04 7.77 -3.79
N ASP A 78 8.94 9.05 -4.16
CA ASP A 78 10.09 9.82 -4.63
C ASP A 78 10.75 10.46 -3.40
N GLU A 79 11.84 9.87 -2.92
CA GLU A 79 12.56 10.35 -1.74
C GLU A 79 13.19 11.72 -1.93
N LYS A 80 13.56 12.04 -3.18
CA LYS A 80 14.25 13.29 -3.50
C LYS A 80 13.26 14.45 -3.45
N GLU A 81 12.10 14.28 -4.09
CA GLU A 81 11.07 15.31 -4.15
C GLU A 81 10.10 15.25 -2.95
N LYS A 82 10.15 14.16 -2.16
CA LYS A 82 9.28 13.89 -0.99
C LYS A 82 7.80 13.79 -1.36
N GLU A 83 7.53 13.10 -2.47
CA GLU A 83 6.20 13.00 -3.09
C GLU A 83 5.84 11.56 -3.46
N TRP A 84 4.54 11.32 -3.64
CA TRP A 84 3.99 10.04 -4.10
C TRP A 84 3.76 10.05 -5.60
N VAL A 85 4.44 9.17 -6.32
CA VAL A 85 4.28 9.00 -7.77
C VAL A 85 3.40 7.79 -8.03
N LYS A 86 2.22 8.01 -8.63
CA LYS A 86 1.29 6.93 -8.95
C LYS A 86 1.91 5.98 -9.98
N LEU A 87 1.90 4.69 -9.68
CA LEU A 87 2.32 3.65 -10.61
C LEU A 87 1.15 3.22 -11.51
N PRO A 88 1.33 3.18 -12.84
CA PRO A 88 0.30 2.67 -13.76
C PRO A 88 0.22 1.14 -13.75
N SER A 89 1.29 0.45 -13.33
CA SER A 89 1.40 -0.99 -13.25
C SER A 89 2.50 -1.37 -12.27
N LEU A 90 2.34 -2.55 -11.65
CA LEU A 90 3.33 -3.22 -10.82
C LEU A 90 4.33 -4.06 -11.65
N GLY A 91 4.16 -4.17 -12.98
CA GLY A 91 5.07 -4.94 -13.83
C GLY A 91 4.99 -6.45 -13.55
N ASP A 92 6.13 -7.06 -13.25
CA ASP A 92 6.27 -8.46 -12.82
C ASP A 92 6.03 -8.64 -11.31
N ARG A 93 5.88 -7.55 -10.54
CA ARG A 93 5.72 -7.60 -9.09
C ARG A 93 4.34 -8.13 -8.67
N ILE A 94 4.36 -8.84 -7.57
CA ILE A 94 3.22 -9.34 -6.82
C ILE A 94 3.35 -8.81 -5.40
N LEU A 95 2.29 -8.17 -4.89
CA LEU A 95 2.24 -7.64 -3.53
C LEU A 95 1.33 -8.50 -2.65
N PHE A 96 1.82 -8.92 -1.48
CA PHE A 96 1.04 -9.58 -0.45
C PHE A 96 0.73 -8.58 0.66
N LEU A 97 -0.56 -8.35 0.91
CA LEU A 97 -1.06 -7.38 1.90
C LEU A 97 -1.77 -8.12 3.03
N GLY A 98 -1.39 -7.82 4.27
CA GLY A 98 -1.91 -8.49 5.46
C GLY A 98 -1.90 -7.57 6.66
N ASN A 99 -2.67 -7.94 7.67
CA ASN A 99 -2.61 -7.26 8.95
C ASN A 99 -1.26 -7.56 9.62
N GLY A 100 -0.49 -6.51 9.95
CA GLY A 100 0.82 -6.63 10.60
C GLY A 100 2.02 -6.80 9.65
N CYS A 101 1.89 -7.55 8.54
CA CYS A 101 2.98 -7.69 7.57
C CYS A 101 2.52 -7.57 6.11
N SER A 102 3.37 -6.99 5.28
CA SER A 102 3.17 -6.91 3.82
C SER A 102 4.53 -7.02 3.14
N PHE A 103 4.57 -7.72 2.01
CA PHE A 103 5.82 -8.02 1.29
C PHE A 103 5.58 -8.16 -0.20
N SER A 104 6.66 -8.15 -0.98
CA SER A 104 6.63 -8.26 -2.44
C SER A 104 7.52 -9.40 -2.95
N THR A 105 7.19 -9.92 -4.12
CA THR A 105 7.97 -10.89 -4.90
C THR A 105 7.71 -10.65 -6.39
N CYS A 106 8.46 -11.27 -7.30
CA CYS A 106 8.22 -11.22 -8.74
C CYS A 106 7.54 -12.51 -9.25
N ASP A 107 6.98 -12.47 -10.45
CA ASP A 107 6.27 -13.59 -11.04
C ASP A 107 7.16 -14.84 -11.28
N SER A 108 8.44 -14.62 -11.59
CA SER A 108 9.41 -15.70 -11.77
C SER A 108 9.66 -16.51 -10.50
N ASP A 109 9.50 -15.89 -9.33
CA ASP A 109 9.67 -16.57 -8.04
C ASP A 109 8.45 -17.43 -7.70
N LEU A 110 7.24 -17.01 -8.12
CA LEU A 110 6.00 -17.64 -7.67
C LEU A 110 5.46 -18.73 -8.59
N CYS A 111 5.88 -18.82 -9.87
CA CYS A 111 5.44 -19.82 -10.89
C CYS A 111 3.91 -19.98 -11.12
N VAL A 112 3.07 -19.37 -10.28
CA VAL A 112 1.63 -19.64 -10.14
C VAL A 112 0.80 -18.38 -10.37
N ALA A 113 1.39 -17.20 -10.15
CA ALA A 113 0.73 -15.91 -10.36
C ALA A 113 1.45 -15.13 -11.46
N LYS A 114 0.65 -14.53 -12.36
CA LYS A 114 1.14 -13.53 -13.29
C LYS A 114 1.43 -12.25 -12.50
N GLY A 115 2.53 -11.56 -12.84
CA GLY A 115 2.84 -10.27 -12.25
C GLY A 115 1.73 -9.24 -12.45
N ASN A 116 1.93 -8.07 -11.86
CA ASN A 116 0.93 -7.02 -11.79
C ASN A 116 -0.30 -7.43 -10.95
N CYS A 117 -0.02 -8.02 -9.78
CA CYS A 117 -1.03 -8.63 -8.92
C CYS A 117 -0.90 -8.15 -7.46
N VAL A 118 -2.04 -8.07 -6.77
CA VAL A 118 -2.15 -7.82 -5.33
C VAL A 118 -2.94 -8.97 -4.73
N ILE A 119 -2.40 -9.59 -3.69
CA ILE A 119 -2.99 -10.69 -2.95
C ILE A 119 -3.24 -10.23 -1.52
N PHE A 120 -4.51 -10.25 -1.11
CA PHE A 120 -4.89 -10.00 0.29
C PHE A 120 -4.80 -11.31 1.07
N MET A 121 -4.10 -11.28 2.20
CA MET A 121 -4.06 -12.37 3.16
C MET A 121 -5.32 -12.33 4.04
N GLU A 122 -5.81 -13.48 4.48
CA GLU A 122 -7.02 -13.61 5.32
C GLU A 122 -6.86 -12.73 6.58
N ASP A 123 -7.83 -11.83 6.82
CA ASP A 123 -7.98 -10.87 7.93
C ASP A 123 -7.93 -9.37 7.56
N VAL A 124 -7.48 -9.01 6.35
CA VAL A 124 -7.32 -7.60 5.97
C VAL A 124 -8.62 -6.81 6.08
N PHE A 125 -9.74 -7.42 5.68
CA PHE A 125 -11.04 -6.75 5.64
C PHE A 125 -11.89 -6.98 6.89
N ASP A 126 -11.49 -7.86 7.82
CA ASP A 126 -12.34 -8.15 9.00
C ASP A 126 -12.48 -6.94 9.93
N ASN A 127 -11.48 -6.05 9.93
CA ASN A 127 -11.44 -4.83 10.76
C ASN A 127 -12.08 -3.62 10.08
N TYR A 128 -12.31 -3.69 8.78
CA TYR A 128 -12.86 -2.61 7.98
C TYR A 128 -14.26 -3.02 7.55
N LYS A 129 -15.27 -2.15 7.71
CA LYS A 129 -16.62 -2.40 7.20
C LYS A 129 -16.69 -2.36 5.67
N LEU A 130 -15.62 -2.77 4.99
CA LEU A 130 -15.59 -2.92 3.56
C LEU A 130 -16.36 -4.20 3.24
N CYS A 131 -17.39 -4.07 2.41
CA CYS A 131 -18.33 -5.14 2.07
C CYS A 131 -19.23 -5.62 3.24
N GLU A 132 -19.98 -4.73 3.92
CA GLU A 132 -21.15 -5.12 4.75
C GLU A 132 -22.25 -5.87 3.95
N SER A 133 -22.11 -6.05 2.63
CA SER A 133 -23.06 -6.76 1.77
C SER A 133 -22.75 -8.25 1.53
N GLY A 134 -21.69 -8.81 2.15
CA GLY A 134 -21.47 -10.26 2.14
C GLY A 134 -21.09 -10.86 0.79
N MET A 135 -20.24 -10.18 0.01
CA MET A 135 -19.71 -10.73 -1.25
C MET A 135 -18.21 -10.39 -1.37
N CYS A 136 -17.41 -11.12 -0.61
CA CYS A 136 -16.01 -11.40 -0.92
C CYS A 136 -15.92 -12.87 -1.36
#